data_AF-A0A0P9ELX5-F1
#
_entry.id   AF-A0A0P9ELX5-F1
#
_cell.length_a   1.000
_cell.length_b   1.000
_cell.length_c   1.000
_cell.angle_alpha   90.00
_cell.angle_beta   90.00
_cell.angle_gamma   90.00
#
_symmetry.space_group_name_H-M   'P 1'
#
loop_
_entity.id
_entity.type
_entity.pdbx_description
1 polymer ?
#
loop_
_entity_poly.entity_id
_entity_poly.type
_entity_poly.pdbx_seq_one_letter_code
_entity_poly.pdbx_strand_id
1 'polypeptide(L)'
;MSSIGKNADQIKEFIPKSSIIWDITGDILEAIHIPVGLIDKIAIKLREKYSIQFKEYHNEIEAIDSCKRNPEELSERLPHLLGIDISVAAKNKNSMFSIFLDSYESLYRRQTFQLSNGDPDEFIQELLLSSEKTLFVIGSREYIKWEQKDPSWNEILDQHILDYLSDQDSDYFLRSVPIPDESIRKSIIESSRGLPLYLDLCVEIYLRNKNNSLSAYDFLIPTNEIIPRFLSHLSEDERTLFTALSYIHFFNFNIFEILIR
;
A
#
# COMPACT_ATOMS: atom_id res chain seq x y z
N MET A 1 7.09 -8.73 41.94
CA MET A 1 8.00 -9.90 41.98
C MET A 1 7.42 -10.93 41.01
N SER A 2 8.02 -11.32 39.88
CA SER A 2 9.38 -11.18 39.37
C SER A 2 9.34 -10.66 37.92
N SER A 3 10.02 -9.55 37.67
CA SER A 3 10.49 -9.13 36.35
C SER A 3 11.59 -10.09 35.91
N ILE A 4 11.20 -11.20 35.29
CA ILE A 4 12.13 -12.10 34.63
C ILE A 4 12.40 -11.49 33.27
N GLY A 5 13.53 -10.80 33.17
CA GLY A 5 14.03 -10.29 31.90
C GLY A 5 14.20 -11.44 30.92
N LYS A 6 13.77 -11.23 29.68
CA LYS A 6 14.06 -12.16 28.60
C LYS A 6 15.58 -12.20 28.39
N ASN A 7 16.15 -13.39 28.29
CA ASN A 7 17.59 -13.57 28.14
C ASN A 7 18.03 -13.15 26.73
N ALA A 8 19.32 -12.86 26.51
CA ALA A 8 19.85 -12.46 25.19
C ALA A 8 19.46 -13.45 24.07
N ASP A 9 19.35 -14.73 24.40
CA ASP A 9 18.92 -15.79 23.47
C ASP A 9 17.46 -15.68 23.02
N GLN A 10 16.58 -15.05 23.82
CA GLN A 10 15.18 -14.84 23.47
C GLN A 10 14.97 -13.59 22.61
N ILE A 11 15.85 -12.59 22.70
CA ILE A 11 15.87 -11.42 21.82
C ILE A 11 16.36 -11.83 20.43
N LYS A 12 17.29 -12.78 20.44
CA LYS A 12 17.81 -13.51 19.30
C LYS A 12 16.74 -14.36 18.55
N GLU A 13 15.53 -14.54 19.07
CA GLU A 13 14.46 -15.22 18.33
C GLU A 13 13.63 -14.30 17.43
N PHE A 14 13.68 -12.98 17.63
CA PHE A 14 12.82 -12.01 16.93
C PHE A 14 13.50 -11.26 15.79
N ILE A 15 14.82 -11.38 15.66
CA ILE A 15 15.60 -10.80 14.56
C ILE A 15 15.96 -11.96 13.61
N PRO A 16 15.62 -11.87 12.32
CA PRO A 16 16.01 -12.88 11.35
C PRO A 16 17.53 -13.09 11.41
N LYS A 17 17.98 -14.34 11.60
CA LYS A 17 19.42 -14.66 11.72
C LYS A 17 20.23 -14.34 10.46
N SER A 18 19.57 -14.10 9.33
CA SER A 18 20.14 -13.65 8.07
C SER A 18 20.18 -12.12 7.93
N SER A 19 19.58 -11.37 8.85
CA SER A 19 19.57 -9.92 8.81
C SER A 19 20.89 -9.35 9.30
N ILE A 20 21.41 -8.34 8.61
CA ILE A 20 22.60 -7.56 9.01
C ILE A 20 22.44 -6.95 10.42
N ILE A 21 21.18 -6.74 10.87
CA ILE A 21 20.83 -6.28 12.21
C ILE A 21 21.24 -7.31 13.28
N TRP A 22 21.22 -8.61 12.96
CA TRP A 22 21.68 -9.69 13.83
C TRP A 22 23.16 -9.57 14.18
N ASP A 23 23.99 -9.35 13.17
CA ASP A 23 25.44 -9.29 13.32
C ASP A 23 25.84 -8.05 14.12
N ILE A 24 25.12 -6.94 13.95
CA ILE A 24 25.37 -5.69 14.67
C ILE A 24 24.87 -5.74 16.12
N THR A 25 23.71 -6.37 16.37
CA THR A 25 23.16 -6.50 17.73
C THR A 25 23.90 -7.53 18.57
N GLY A 26 24.42 -8.59 17.95
CA GLY A 26 25.27 -9.61 18.60
C GLY A 26 26.49 -9.02 19.31
N ASP A 27 27.22 -8.13 18.63
CA ASP A 27 28.45 -7.52 19.16
C ASP A 27 28.20 -6.51 20.29
N ILE A 28 27.02 -5.89 20.35
CA ILE A 28 26.69 -4.85 21.34
C ILE A 28 26.12 -5.46 22.63
N LEU A 29 25.40 -6.57 22.53
CA LEU A 29 24.76 -7.26 23.68
C LEU A 29 25.75 -8.03 24.57
N GLU A 30 26.91 -8.44 24.03
CA GLU A 30 27.91 -9.20 24.80
C GLU A 30 28.73 -8.34 25.78
N ALA A 31 28.72 -7.02 25.66
CA ALA A 31 29.64 -6.16 26.41
C ALA A 31 29.06 -5.46 27.67
N ILE A 32 27.75 -5.23 27.80
CA ILE A 32 27.19 -4.43 28.92
C ILE A 32 25.78 -4.90 29.29
N HIS A 33 25.51 -5.14 30.58
CA HIS A 33 24.15 -5.34 31.11
C HIS A 33 23.36 -4.02 31.06
N ILE A 34 22.53 -3.83 30.03
CA ILE A 34 21.70 -2.63 29.87
C ILE A 34 20.26 -2.92 30.34
N PRO A 35 19.67 -2.10 31.23
CA PRO A 35 18.27 -2.23 31.64
C PRO A 35 17.30 -2.02 30.46
N VAL A 36 16.27 -2.87 30.35
CA VAL A 36 15.33 -2.93 29.22
C VAL A 36 14.69 -1.56 28.86
N GLY A 37 14.34 -0.75 29.85
CA GLY A 37 13.75 0.59 29.60
C GLY A 37 14.72 1.64 29.04
N LEU A 38 16.03 1.35 28.98
CA LEU A 38 17.02 2.14 28.26
C LEU A 38 17.12 1.72 26.79
N ILE A 39 16.73 0.50 26.41
CA ILE A 39 16.82 -0.01 25.03
C ILE A 39 15.82 0.71 24.12
N ASP A 40 14.59 0.94 24.59
CA ASP A 40 13.59 1.73 23.85
C ASP A 40 14.06 3.18 23.64
N LYS A 41 14.71 3.75 24.66
CA LYS A 41 15.34 5.07 24.55
C LYS A 41 16.60 5.07 23.69
N ILE A 42 17.31 3.94 23.57
CA ILE A 42 18.46 3.77 22.69
C ILE A 42 18.00 3.58 21.25
N ALA A 43 16.96 2.80 20.94
CA ALA A 43 16.36 2.70 19.61
C ALA A 43 15.83 4.05 19.11
N ILE A 44 15.20 4.82 20.00
CA ILE A 44 14.74 6.19 19.71
C ILE A 44 15.93 7.17 19.57
N LYS A 45 16.99 7.08 20.40
CA LYS A 45 18.21 7.91 20.25
C LYS A 45 19.10 7.50 19.08
N LEU A 46 19.03 6.24 18.65
CA LEU A 46 19.70 5.73 17.46
C LEU A 46 19.04 6.35 16.22
N ARG A 47 17.70 6.40 16.18
CA ARG A 47 16.93 7.20 15.21
C ARG A 47 17.32 8.69 15.19
N GLU A 48 17.77 9.26 16.31
CA GLU A 48 18.31 10.63 16.39
C GLU A 48 19.80 10.77 16.02
N LYS A 49 20.59 9.67 15.94
CA LYS A 49 22.06 9.69 15.75
C LYS A 49 22.50 9.26 14.34
N TYR A 50 21.62 8.73 13.49
CA TYR A 50 21.95 8.26 12.13
C TYR A 50 22.00 9.35 11.05
N SER A 51 22.56 10.51 11.41
CA SER A 51 23.11 11.47 10.45
C SER A 51 24.44 10.99 9.82
N ILE A 52 24.67 9.68 9.67
CA ILE A 52 25.93 9.02 9.22
C ILE A 52 25.82 8.53 7.77
N GLN A 53 24.88 9.10 7.01
CA GLN A 53 24.43 8.54 5.74
C GLN A 53 25.47 8.46 4.59
N PHE A 54 26.59 9.19 4.68
CA PHE A 54 27.59 9.22 3.60
C PHE A 54 28.70 8.18 3.77
N LYS A 55 28.93 7.67 4.99
CA LYS A 55 30.01 6.71 5.26
C LYS A 55 29.53 5.26 5.16
N GLU A 56 28.27 5.01 5.52
CA GLU A 56 27.60 3.71 5.36
C GLU A 56 27.38 3.36 3.88
N TYR A 57 27.00 4.33 3.05
CA TYR A 57 26.85 4.14 1.60
C TYR A 57 28.14 3.61 0.92
N HIS A 58 29.30 4.11 1.32
CA HIS A 58 30.58 3.67 0.75
C HIS A 58 30.97 2.26 1.21
N ASN A 59 30.78 1.96 2.51
CA ASN A 59 31.05 0.64 3.08
C ASN A 59 30.09 -0.43 2.51
N GLU A 60 28.83 -0.07 2.24
CA GLU A 60 27.86 -0.99 1.63
C GLU A 60 28.12 -1.22 0.15
N ILE A 61 28.54 -0.20 -0.61
CA ILE A 61 29.00 -0.39 -2.00
C ILE A 61 30.24 -1.29 -2.05
N GLU A 62 31.20 -1.12 -1.13
CA GLU A 62 32.34 -2.03 -0.99
C GLU A 62 31.90 -3.46 -0.62
N ALA A 63 30.86 -3.61 0.21
CA ALA A 63 30.25 -4.89 0.52
C ALA A 63 29.58 -5.53 -0.71
N ILE A 64 28.87 -4.77 -1.54
CA ILE A 64 28.30 -5.25 -2.82
C ILE A 64 29.40 -5.77 -3.76
N ASP A 65 30.51 -5.04 -3.84
CA ASP A 65 31.66 -5.46 -4.65
C ASP A 65 32.29 -6.77 -4.14
N SER A 66 32.21 -7.03 -2.84
CA SER A 66 32.58 -8.32 -2.23
C SER A 66 31.55 -9.43 -2.47
N CYS A 67 30.25 -9.08 -2.57
CA CYS A 67 29.13 -9.97 -2.91
C CYS A 67 29.04 -10.30 -4.41
N LYS A 68 29.92 -9.78 -5.29
CA LYS A 68 29.97 -10.07 -6.74
C LYS A 68 29.94 -11.56 -7.10
N ARG A 69 30.24 -12.45 -6.16
CA ARG A 69 30.28 -13.91 -6.34
C ARG A 69 29.02 -14.64 -5.82
N ASN A 70 28.07 -13.95 -5.18
CA ASN A 70 26.85 -14.55 -4.66
C ASN A 70 25.60 -13.70 -5.00
N PRO A 71 24.91 -14.01 -6.12
CA PRO A 71 23.71 -13.30 -6.55
C PRO A 71 22.55 -13.33 -5.54
N GLU A 72 22.46 -14.35 -4.70
CA GLU A 72 21.40 -14.49 -3.69
C GLU A 72 21.57 -13.45 -2.57
N GLU A 73 22.79 -13.30 -2.06
CA GLU A 73 23.12 -12.31 -1.02
C GLU A 73 22.90 -10.87 -1.52
N LEU A 74 23.14 -10.62 -2.80
CA LEU A 74 22.82 -9.32 -3.39
C LEU A 74 21.31 -9.07 -3.43
N SER A 75 20.52 -10.08 -3.80
CA SER A 75 19.06 -10.00 -3.87
C SER A 75 18.44 -9.66 -2.52
N GLU A 76 18.94 -10.28 -1.44
CA GLU A 76 18.48 -10.04 -0.06
C GLU A 76 18.77 -8.60 0.41
N ARG A 77 19.85 -7.98 -0.09
CA ARG A 77 20.24 -6.60 0.27
C ARG A 77 19.56 -5.52 -0.59
N LEU A 78 18.95 -5.87 -1.72
CA LEU A 78 18.29 -4.92 -2.61
C LEU A 78 17.27 -3.98 -1.92
N PRO A 79 16.34 -4.45 -1.06
CA PRO A 79 15.36 -3.56 -0.46
C PRO A 79 16.03 -2.50 0.44
N HIS A 80 17.04 -2.89 1.21
CA HIS A 80 17.83 -1.99 2.05
C HIS A 80 18.55 -0.92 1.24
N LEU A 81 19.31 -1.37 0.22
CA LEU A 81 20.08 -0.48 -0.67
C LEU A 81 19.18 0.52 -1.41
N LEU A 82 18.05 0.03 -1.92
CA LEU A 82 17.06 0.88 -2.58
C LEU A 82 16.51 1.95 -1.63
N GLY A 83 16.25 1.62 -0.36
CA GLY A 83 15.76 2.59 0.61
C GLY A 83 16.80 3.62 1.00
N ILE A 84 18.09 3.26 1.08
CA ILE A 84 19.18 4.23 1.24
C ILE A 84 19.24 5.18 0.05
N ASP A 85 19.17 4.66 -1.19
CA ASP A 85 19.18 5.50 -2.39
C ASP A 85 18.00 6.48 -2.40
N ILE A 86 16.80 6.02 -2.02
CA ILE A 86 15.61 6.86 -1.85
C ILE A 86 15.87 7.96 -0.82
N SER A 87 16.45 7.60 0.33
CA SER A 87 16.76 8.54 1.42
C SER A 87 17.75 9.62 0.99
N VAL A 88 18.82 9.23 0.30
CA VAL A 88 19.83 10.13 -0.24
C VAL A 88 19.20 11.06 -1.27
N ALA A 89 18.38 10.52 -2.18
CA ALA A 89 17.67 11.31 -3.18
C ALA A 89 16.70 12.32 -2.54
N ALA A 90 15.95 11.91 -1.52
CA ALA A 90 15.03 12.77 -0.78
C ALA A 90 15.77 13.91 -0.06
N LYS A 91 16.90 13.60 0.60
CA LYS A 91 17.75 14.59 1.27
C LYS A 91 18.42 15.56 0.29
N ASN A 92 18.94 15.08 -0.83
CA ASN A 92 19.55 15.92 -1.87
C ASN A 92 18.55 16.91 -2.46
N LYS A 93 17.28 16.50 -2.60
CA LYS A 93 16.20 17.39 -3.04
C LYS A 93 15.62 18.25 -1.91
N ASN A 94 16.03 18.02 -0.67
CA ASN A 94 15.43 18.59 0.54
C ASN A 94 13.89 18.42 0.57
N SER A 95 13.42 17.24 0.17
CA SER A 95 11.98 16.91 0.08
C SER A 95 11.65 15.66 0.88
N MET A 96 10.36 15.44 1.13
CA MET A 96 9.82 14.16 1.55
C MET A 96 9.28 13.42 0.32
N PHE A 97 9.57 12.14 0.19
CA PHE A 97 9.01 11.32 -0.87
C PHE A 97 7.75 10.61 -0.38
N SER A 98 6.83 10.33 -1.30
CA SER A 98 5.65 9.50 -1.02
C SER A 98 5.63 8.36 -2.01
N ILE A 99 5.60 7.13 -1.50
CA ILE A 99 5.58 5.90 -2.29
C ILE A 99 4.23 5.23 -2.07
N PHE A 100 3.52 5.01 -3.18
CA PHE A 100 2.20 4.39 -3.17
C PHE A 100 2.32 2.95 -3.64
N LEU A 101 1.87 2.02 -2.81
CA LEU A 101 1.78 0.60 -3.13
C LEU A 101 0.30 0.25 -3.21
N ASP A 102 -0.24 0.12 -4.42
CA ASP A 102 -1.64 -0.25 -4.63
C ASP A 102 -1.79 -1.76 -4.86
N SER A 103 -2.91 -2.31 -4.38
CA SER A 103 -3.22 -3.74 -4.40
C SER A 103 -2.09 -4.60 -3.81
N TYR A 104 -1.64 -4.24 -2.61
CA TYR A 104 -0.53 -4.90 -1.90
C TYR A 104 -0.67 -6.42 -1.83
N GLU A 105 -1.89 -6.91 -1.58
CA GLU A 105 -2.19 -8.34 -1.49
C GLU A 105 -1.94 -9.11 -2.80
N SER A 106 -1.77 -8.40 -3.92
CA SER A 106 -1.39 -9.02 -5.18
C SER A 106 0.06 -9.50 -5.21
N LEU A 107 0.94 -8.99 -4.34
CA LEU A 107 2.36 -9.40 -4.26
C LEU A 107 2.48 -10.89 -3.97
N TYR A 108 1.66 -11.42 -3.05
CA TYR A 108 1.64 -12.85 -2.71
C TYR A 108 1.16 -13.74 -3.87
N ARG A 109 0.42 -13.19 -4.84
CA ARG A 109 -0.13 -13.94 -5.99
C ARG A 109 0.83 -14.01 -7.18
N ARG A 110 1.92 -13.26 -7.17
CA ARG A 110 2.88 -13.24 -8.28
C ARG A 110 3.90 -14.36 -8.13
N GLN A 111 3.84 -15.34 -9.04
CA GLN A 111 4.78 -16.48 -9.08
C GLN A 111 6.25 -16.06 -9.13
N THR A 112 6.56 -14.93 -9.78
CA THR A 112 7.93 -14.39 -9.85
C THR A 112 8.48 -13.97 -8.49
N PHE A 113 7.64 -13.51 -7.56
CA PHE A 113 8.09 -13.12 -6.23
C PHE A 113 8.38 -14.37 -5.38
N GLN A 114 7.49 -15.37 -5.45
CA GLN A 114 7.62 -16.64 -4.74
C GLN A 114 8.84 -17.47 -5.15
N LEU A 115 9.31 -17.32 -6.39
CA LEU A 115 10.43 -18.10 -6.93
C LEU A 115 11.81 -17.46 -6.68
N SER A 116 11.87 -16.18 -6.28
CA SER A 116 13.12 -15.41 -6.29
C SER A 116 13.44 -14.71 -4.98
N ASN A 117 12.43 -14.26 -4.24
CA ASN A 117 12.60 -13.32 -3.13
C ASN A 117 11.72 -13.75 -1.95
N GLY A 118 12.30 -14.49 -1.00
CA GLY A 118 11.78 -14.81 0.35
C GLY A 118 10.30 -14.49 0.65
N ASP A 119 10.06 -13.82 1.77
CA ASP A 119 8.74 -13.31 2.12
C ASP A 119 8.54 -11.91 1.50
N PRO A 120 7.51 -11.66 0.67
CA PRO A 120 7.18 -10.32 0.18
C PRO A 120 7.08 -9.26 1.27
N ASP A 121 6.64 -9.65 2.47
CA ASP A 121 6.57 -8.75 3.60
C ASP A 121 7.95 -8.30 4.04
N GLU A 122 8.92 -9.22 4.17
CA GLU A 122 10.28 -8.88 4.61
C GLU A 122 10.95 -7.88 3.65
N PHE A 123 10.76 -8.06 2.34
CA PHE A 123 11.30 -7.13 1.35
C PHE A 123 10.77 -5.71 1.55
N ILE A 124 9.45 -5.57 1.74
CA ILE A 124 8.81 -4.26 1.87
C ILE A 124 9.09 -3.64 3.23
N GLN A 125 9.14 -4.45 4.29
CA GLN A 125 9.53 -4.04 5.63
C GLN A 125 10.95 -3.46 5.64
N GLU A 126 11.91 -4.15 5.05
CA GLU A 126 13.31 -3.68 4.97
C GLU A 126 13.41 -2.37 4.18
N LEU A 127 12.74 -2.29 3.03
CA LEU A 127 12.68 -1.07 2.23
C LEU A 127 12.08 0.11 3.01
N LEU A 128 11.01 -0.12 3.77
CA LEU A 128 10.36 0.90 4.58
C LEU A 128 11.29 1.41 5.69
N LEU A 129 11.95 0.49 6.40
CA LEU A 129 12.83 0.83 7.52
C LEU A 129 14.11 1.56 7.08
N SER A 130 14.63 1.27 5.89
CA SER A 130 15.82 1.92 5.32
C SER A 130 15.53 3.23 4.58
N SER A 131 14.26 3.53 4.28
CA SER A 131 13.82 4.72 3.55
C SER A 131 13.46 5.90 4.46
N GLU A 132 14.45 6.67 4.89
CA GLU A 132 14.24 7.94 5.58
C GLU A 132 13.55 9.00 4.69
N LYS A 133 12.86 9.96 5.33
CA LYS A 133 12.10 11.03 4.66
C LYS A 133 11.12 10.51 3.60
N THR A 134 10.55 9.34 3.83
CA THR A 134 9.60 8.71 2.92
C THR A 134 8.32 8.34 3.65
N LEU A 135 7.17 8.68 3.05
CA LEU A 135 5.85 8.21 3.47
C LEU A 135 5.44 7.06 2.56
N PHE A 136 5.20 5.89 3.12
CA PHE A 136 4.58 4.78 2.39
C PHE A 136 3.07 4.82 2.59
N VAL A 137 2.33 4.78 1.49
CA VAL A 137 0.87 4.64 1.48
C VAL A 137 0.53 3.34 0.80
N ILE A 138 -0.02 2.40 1.56
CA ILE A 138 -0.29 1.04 1.10
C ILE A 138 -1.81 0.86 0.98
N GLY A 139 -2.28 0.67 -0.24
CA GLY A 139 -3.64 0.24 -0.55
C GLY A 139 -3.71 -1.28 -0.63
N SER A 140 -4.60 -1.89 0.14
CA SER A 140 -4.84 -3.33 0.09
C SER A 140 -6.30 -3.68 0.35
N ARG A 141 -6.73 -4.83 -0.17
CA ARG A 141 -8.03 -5.43 0.16
C ARG A 141 -8.06 -6.09 1.54
N GLU A 142 -6.91 -6.41 2.10
CA GLU A 142 -6.77 -7.09 3.38
C GLU A 142 -5.95 -6.24 4.34
N TYR A 143 -6.23 -6.37 5.63
CA TYR A 143 -5.43 -5.72 6.67
C TYR A 143 -4.02 -6.33 6.69
N ILE A 144 -3.00 -5.48 6.82
CA ILE A 144 -1.60 -5.92 6.92
C ILE A 144 -1.39 -6.48 8.32
N LYS A 145 -0.83 -7.69 8.39
CA LYS A 145 -0.73 -8.51 9.62
C LYS A 145 0.71 -8.67 10.11
N TRP A 146 1.59 -7.72 9.81
CA TRP A 146 3.01 -7.80 10.19
C TRP A 146 3.21 -7.88 11.71
N GLU A 147 2.27 -7.33 12.48
CA GLU A 147 2.25 -7.39 13.94
C GLU A 147 2.14 -8.80 14.51
N GLN A 148 1.66 -9.77 13.71
CA GLN A 148 1.57 -11.17 14.12
C GLN A 148 2.95 -11.81 14.25
N LYS A 149 3.93 -11.35 13.46
CA LYS A 149 5.33 -11.79 13.53
C LYS A 149 6.13 -10.93 14.52
N ASP A 150 5.96 -9.62 14.46
CA ASP A 150 6.59 -8.67 15.38
C ASP A 150 5.59 -7.58 15.83
N PRO A 151 5.13 -7.60 17.09
CA PRO A 151 4.18 -6.62 17.61
C PRO A 151 4.62 -5.15 17.52
N SER A 152 5.91 -4.88 17.33
CA SER A 152 6.44 -3.51 17.17
C SER A 152 5.84 -2.77 15.97
N TRP A 153 5.37 -3.50 14.95
CA TRP A 153 4.71 -2.93 13.78
C TRP A 153 3.43 -2.15 14.11
N ASN A 154 2.79 -2.40 15.26
CA ASN A 154 1.63 -1.60 15.70
C ASN A 154 1.97 -0.13 15.96
N GLU A 155 3.24 0.18 16.23
CA GLU A 155 3.69 1.57 16.46
C GLU A 155 4.10 2.28 15.15
N ILE A 156 4.28 1.50 14.07
CA ILE A 156 4.77 1.98 12.78
C ILE A 156 3.62 2.06 11.76
N LEU A 157 2.77 1.04 11.73
CA LEU A 157 1.64 0.95 10.81
C LEU A 157 0.44 1.73 11.36
N ASP A 158 0.07 2.79 10.64
CA ASP A 158 -1.20 3.48 10.84
C ASP A 158 -2.21 3.03 9.77
N GLN A 159 -3.06 2.07 10.11
CA GLN A 159 -3.98 1.43 9.16
C GLN A 159 -5.40 1.94 9.34
N HIS A 160 -6.00 2.39 8.23
CA HIS A 160 -7.36 2.92 8.20
C HIS A 160 -8.24 2.09 7.28
N ILE A 161 -9.44 1.72 7.76
CA ILE A 161 -10.45 1.04 6.94
C ILE A 161 -11.20 2.11 6.14
N LEU A 162 -11.15 2.00 4.81
CA LEU A 162 -12.01 2.77 3.91
C LEU A 162 -13.28 1.96 3.66
N ASP A 163 -14.34 2.32 4.38
CA ASP A 163 -15.66 1.70 4.26
C ASP A 163 -16.57 2.49 3.30
N TYR A 164 -17.83 2.05 3.14
CA TYR A 164 -18.86 2.75 2.39
C TYR A 164 -19.08 4.17 2.92
N LEU A 165 -19.43 5.10 2.01
CA LEU A 165 -19.85 6.45 2.38
C LEU A 165 -21.14 6.40 3.20
N SER A 166 -21.24 7.30 4.18
CA SER A 166 -22.51 7.51 4.89
C SER A 166 -23.57 8.07 3.93
N ASP A 167 -24.85 7.94 4.28
CA ASP A 167 -25.93 8.57 3.50
C ASP A 167 -25.75 10.10 3.38
N GLN A 168 -25.17 10.72 4.41
CA GLN A 168 -24.91 12.17 4.44
C GLN A 168 -23.78 12.54 3.46
N ASP A 169 -22.69 11.77 3.45
CA ASP A 169 -21.58 12.00 2.52
C ASP A 169 -21.98 11.67 1.07
N SER A 170 -22.83 10.66 0.90
CA SER A 170 -23.41 10.29 -0.39
C SER A 170 -24.33 11.39 -0.92
N ASP A 171 -25.23 11.95 -0.10
CA ASP A 171 -26.06 13.10 -0.51
C ASP A 171 -25.21 14.35 -0.74
N TYR A 172 -24.16 14.57 0.05
CA TYR A 172 -23.20 15.65 -0.17
C TYR A 172 -22.53 15.54 -1.55
N PHE A 173 -22.05 14.35 -1.91
CA PHE A 173 -21.52 14.07 -3.24
C PHE A 173 -22.58 14.32 -4.32
N LEU A 174 -23.78 13.77 -4.18
CA LEU A 174 -24.84 13.89 -5.20
C LEU A 174 -25.37 15.32 -5.37
N ARG A 175 -25.29 16.17 -4.34
CA ARG A 175 -25.60 17.61 -4.45
C ARG A 175 -24.55 18.38 -5.25
N SER A 176 -23.32 17.89 -5.32
CA SER A 176 -22.26 18.49 -6.15
C SER A 176 -22.45 18.18 -7.64
N VAL A 177 -23.25 17.17 -7.95
CA VAL A 177 -23.71 16.79 -9.30
C VAL A 177 -25.01 17.54 -9.62
N PRO A 178 -25.32 17.87 -10.90
CA PRO A 178 -26.57 18.55 -11.28
C PRO A 178 -27.83 17.64 -11.18
N ILE A 179 -28.05 16.99 -10.03
CA ILE A 179 -29.25 16.21 -9.69
C ILE A 179 -30.06 17.02 -8.66
N PRO A 180 -30.92 17.97 -9.09
CA PRO A 180 -31.64 18.85 -8.17
C PRO A 180 -32.71 18.11 -7.35
N ASP A 181 -33.30 17.06 -7.92
CA ASP A 181 -34.37 16.30 -7.28
C ASP A 181 -33.85 15.44 -6.12
N GLU A 182 -34.27 15.78 -4.90
CA GLU A 182 -33.91 15.06 -3.68
C GLU A 182 -34.42 13.62 -3.67
N SER A 183 -35.58 13.35 -4.27
CA SER A 183 -36.15 12.01 -4.32
C SER A 183 -35.29 11.07 -5.17
N ILE A 184 -34.75 11.57 -6.29
CA ILE A 184 -33.78 10.83 -7.12
C ILE A 184 -32.50 10.57 -6.34
N ARG A 185 -31.94 11.59 -5.66
CA ARG A 185 -30.73 11.40 -4.85
C ARG A 185 -30.92 10.33 -3.77
N LYS A 186 -32.05 10.34 -3.07
CA LYS A 186 -32.40 9.34 -2.06
C LYS A 186 -32.44 7.92 -2.63
N SER A 187 -33.10 7.72 -3.78
CA SER A 187 -33.11 6.41 -4.45
C SER A 187 -31.70 5.96 -4.85
N ILE A 188 -30.86 6.86 -5.36
CA ILE A 188 -29.47 6.55 -5.71
C ILE A 188 -28.67 6.12 -4.47
N ILE A 189 -28.83 6.81 -3.34
CA ILE A 189 -28.17 6.45 -2.08
C ILE A 189 -28.62 5.05 -1.62
N GLU A 190 -29.93 4.79 -1.63
CA GLU A 190 -30.50 3.49 -1.23
C GLU A 190 -29.97 2.34 -2.10
N SER A 191 -29.92 2.53 -3.43
CA SER A 191 -29.44 1.52 -4.37
C SER A 191 -27.94 1.30 -4.30
N SER A 192 -27.14 2.37 -4.24
CA SER A 192 -25.68 2.31 -4.21
C SER A 192 -25.11 1.82 -2.89
N ARG A 193 -25.89 1.94 -1.79
CA ARG A 193 -25.48 1.59 -0.42
C ARG A 193 -24.15 2.25 -0.01
N GLY A 194 -23.95 3.49 -0.44
CA GLY A 194 -22.74 4.27 -0.12
C GLY A 194 -21.47 3.81 -0.83
N LEU A 195 -21.51 2.85 -1.76
CA LEU A 195 -20.32 2.46 -2.52
C LEU A 195 -19.98 3.56 -3.55
N PRO A 196 -18.80 4.22 -3.47
CA PRO A 196 -18.47 5.33 -4.37
C PRO A 196 -18.59 4.98 -5.86
N LEU A 197 -18.16 3.78 -6.25
CA LEU A 197 -18.29 3.31 -7.63
C LEU A 197 -19.76 3.26 -8.08
N TYR A 198 -20.67 2.76 -7.23
CA TYR A 198 -22.09 2.64 -7.60
C TYR A 198 -22.80 3.99 -7.60
N LEU A 199 -22.43 4.90 -6.69
CA LEU A 199 -22.88 6.28 -6.75
C LEU A 199 -22.51 6.92 -8.09
N ASP A 200 -21.27 6.75 -8.53
CA ASP A 200 -20.77 7.29 -9.80
C ASP A 200 -21.49 6.68 -11.01
N LEU A 201 -21.70 5.36 -11.03
CA LEU A 201 -22.46 4.70 -12.10
C LEU A 201 -23.91 5.19 -12.17
N CYS A 202 -24.57 5.40 -11.03
CA CYS A 202 -25.90 5.99 -10.99
C CYS A 202 -25.92 7.44 -11.48
N VAL A 203 -24.89 8.23 -11.15
CA VAL A 203 -24.70 9.59 -11.69
C VAL A 203 -24.55 9.56 -13.21
N GLU A 204 -23.73 8.65 -13.75
CA GLU A 204 -23.55 8.48 -15.19
C GLU A 204 -24.87 8.11 -15.90
N ILE A 205 -25.64 7.18 -15.32
CA ILE A 205 -26.98 6.84 -15.82
C ILE A 205 -27.87 8.09 -15.84
N TYR A 206 -27.87 8.90 -14.78
CA TYR A 206 -28.64 10.14 -14.71
C TYR A 206 -28.21 11.14 -15.78
N LEU A 207 -26.92 11.44 -15.88
CA LEU A 207 -26.39 12.46 -16.80
C LEU A 207 -26.65 12.11 -18.26
N ARG A 208 -26.53 10.83 -18.63
CA ARG A 208 -26.83 10.33 -19.99
C ARG A 208 -28.32 10.45 -20.34
N ASN A 209 -29.21 10.41 -19.34
CA ASN A 209 -30.64 10.45 -19.52
C ASN A 209 -31.29 11.76 -19.03
N LYS A 210 -30.52 12.80 -18.72
CA LYS A 210 -31.02 14.05 -18.11
C LYS A 210 -32.07 14.80 -18.94
N ASN A 211 -32.10 14.56 -20.25
CA ASN A 211 -33.08 15.15 -21.16
C ASN A 211 -34.40 14.36 -21.19
N ASN A 212 -34.43 13.18 -20.57
CA ASN A 212 -35.63 12.37 -20.40
C ASN A 212 -36.31 12.73 -19.07
N SER A 213 -37.60 12.45 -18.94
CA SER A 213 -38.32 12.60 -17.67
C SER A 213 -37.92 11.45 -16.73
N LEU A 214 -36.84 11.66 -15.96
CA LEU A 214 -36.38 10.74 -14.92
C LEU A 214 -37.13 10.96 -13.61
N SER A 215 -37.37 9.87 -12.89
CA SER A 215 -38.03 9.85 -11.59
C SER A 215 -37.21 9.05 -10.59
N ALA A 216 -37.55 9.17 -9.30
CA ALA A 216 -36.95 8.36 -8.23
C ALA A 216 -37.07 6.84 -8.49
N TYR A 217 -38.12 6.40 -9.19
CA TYR A 217 -38.35 4.99 -9.49
C TYR A 217 -37.31 4.41 -10.46
N ASP A 218 -36.77 5.23 -11.37
CA ASP A 218 -35.74 4.81 -12.32
C ASP A 218 -34.41 4.45 -11.65
N PHE A 219 -34.25 4.86 -10.39
CA PHE A 219 -33.05 4.62 -9.57
C PHE A 219 -33.32 3.70 -8.38
N LEU A 220 -34.53 3.16 -8.21
CA LEU A 220 -34.82 2.09 -7.24
C LEU A 220 -34.40 0.72 -7.81
N ILE A 221 -33.09 0.57 -7.98
CA ILE A 221 -32.48 -0.59 -8.62
C ILE A 221 -31.82 -1.47 -7.55
N PRO A 222 -31.97 -2.80 -7.59
CA PRO A 222 -31.17 -3.69 -6.75
C PRO A 222 -29.67 -3.44 -6.96
N THR A 223 -28.89 -3.43 -5.89
CA THR A 223 -27.46 -3.09 -5.94
C THR A 223 -26.66 -3.93 -6.97
N ASN A 224 -27.00 -5.21 -7.12
CA ASN A 224 -26.39 -6.12 -8.10
C ASN A 224 -26.76 -5.82 -9.57
N GLU A 225 -27.78 -5.01 -9.81
CA GLU A 225 -28.27 -4.63 -11.15
C GLU A 225 -27.73 -3.27 -11.62
N ILE A 226 -26.99 -2.53 -10.77
CA ILE A 226 -26.45 -1.21 -11.12
C ILE A 226 -25.46 -1.31 -12.28
N ILE A 227 -24.52 -2.27 -12.24
CA ILE A 227 -23.55 -2.48 -13.33
C ILE A 227 -24.27 -2.90 -14.63
N PRO A 228 -25.12 -3.95 -14.65
CA PRO A 228 -25.90 -4.28 -15.84
C PRO A 228 -26.71 -3.11 -16.39
N ARG A 229 -27.33 -2.30 -15.53
CA ARG A 229 -28.08 -1.11 -15.94
C ARG A 229 -27.18 -0.08 -16.60
N PHE A 230 -26.03 0.23 -15.99
CA PHE A 230 -25.06 1.14 -16.58
C PHE A 230 -24.60 0.66 -17.97
N LEU A 231 -24.22 -0.62 -18.08
CA LEU A 231 -23.85 -1.22 -19.35
C LEU A 231 -24.98 -1.13 -20.38
N SER A 232 -26.24 -1.20 -19.95
CA SER A 232 -27.40 -1.05 -20.84
C SER A 232 -27.56 0.37 -21.44
N HIS A 233 -26.89 1.37 -20.88
CA HIS A 233 -26.86 2.76 -21.37
C HIS A 233 -25.61 3.09 -22.20
N LEU A 234 -24.68 2.15 -22.34
CA LEU A 234 -23.53 2.27 -23.23
C LEU A 234 -23.94 1.96 -24.68
N SER A 235 -23.31 2.64 -25.64
CA SER A 235 -23.39 2.31 -27.07
C SER A 235 -22.80 0.92 -27.37
N GLU A 236 -23.09 0.36 -28.54
CA GLU A 236 -22.49 -0.91 -28.99
C GLU A 236 -20.95 -0.87 -28.96
N ASP A 237 -20.37 0.24 -29.43
CA ASP A 237 -18.91 0.45 -29.44
C ASP A 237 -18.35 0.55 -28.02
N GLU A 238 -19.01 1.31 -27.12
CA GLU A 238 -18.62 1.45 -25.72
C GLU A 238 -18.67 0.10 -24.98
N ARG A 239 -19.71 -0.71 -25.23
CA ARG A 239 -19.83 -2.05 -24.62
C ARG A 239 -18.76 -3.00 -25.12
N THR A 240 -18.47 -2.97 -26.42
CA THR A 240 -17.43 -3.79 -27.03
C THR A 240 -16.07 -3.43 -26.44
N LEU A 241 -15.78 -2.14 -26.33
CA LEU A 241 -14.56 -1.64 -25.71
C LEU A 241 -14.47 -2.03 -24.23
N PHE A 242 -15.53 -1.81 -23.44
CA PHE A 242 -15.56 -2.18 -22.03
C PHE A 242 -15.31 -3.69 -21.84
N THR A 243 -15.96 -4.51 -22.66
CA THR A 243 -15.79 -5.96 -22.65
C THR A 243 -14.35 -6.34 -22.99
N ALA A 244 -13.78 -5.79 -24.06
CA ALA A 244 -12.39 -6.04 -24.44
C ALA A 244 -11.41 -5.64 -23.33
N LEU A 245 -11.62 -4.47 -22.71
CA LEU A 245 -10.79 -3.97 -21.60
C LEU A 245 -10.93 -4.81 -20.33
N SER A 246 -12.07 -5.47 -20.11
CA SER A 246 -12.27 -6.34 -18.95
C SER A 246 -11.44 -7.63 -19.00
N TYR A 247 -11.00 -8.06 -20.19
CA TYR A 247 -10.19 -9.28 -20.38
C TYR A 247 -8.68 -9.04 -20.35
N ILE A 248 -8.23 -7.79 -20.43
CA ILE A 248 -6.79 -7.48 -20.46
C ILE A 248 -6.26 -7.23 -19.06
N HIS A 249 -5.12 -7.86 -18.75
CA HIS A 249 -4.43 -7.66 -17.46
C HIS A 249 -3.41 -6.52 -17.49
N PHE A 250 -3.10 -5.99 -18.68
CA PHE A 250 -2.22 -4.84 -18.86
C PHE A 250 -2.74 -3.97 -20.00
N PHE A 251 -2.60 -2.66 -19.82
CA PHE A 251 -2.95 -1.67 -20.82
C PHE A 251 -1.72 -0.82 -21.12
N ASN A 252 -1.43 -0.60 -22.39
CA ASN A 252 -0.31 0.23 -22.81
C ASN A 252 -0.71 1.09 -24.01
N PHE A 253 0.18 2.02 -24.39
CA PHE A 253 -0.10 2.95 -25.48
C PHE A 253 -0.36 2.25 -26.82
N ASN A 254 0.32 1.13 -27.10
CA ASN A 254 0.10 0.38 -28.33
C ASN A 254 -1.31 -0.25 -28.37
N ILE A 255 -1.80 -0.78 -27.24
CA ILE A 255 -3.18 -1.29 -27.12
C ILE A 255 -4.17 -0.13 -27.31
N PHE A 256 -3.91 1.01 -26.67
CA PHE A 256 -4.73 2.21 -26.86
C PHE A 256 -4.83 2.62 -28.34
N GLU A 257 -3.70 2.70 -29.05
CA GLU A 257 -3.68 3.06 -30.47
C GLU A 257 -4.47 2.08 -31.35
N ILE A 258 -4.51 0.80 -31.01
CA ILE A 258 -5.31 -0.20 -31.73
C ILE A 258 -6.81 0.00 -31.47
N LEU A 259 -7.19 0.40 -30.25
CA LEU A 259 -8.60 0.56 -29.85
C LEU A 259 -9.25 1.85 -30.36
N ILE A 260 -8.46 2.89 -30.65
CA ILE A 260 -8.98 4.18 -31.16
C ILE A 260 -8.97 4.30 -32.69
N ARG A 261 -8.46 3.28 -33.40
CA ARG A 261 -8.44 3.22 -34.87
C ARG A 261 -9.68 2.52 -35.40
#